data_AF-A0A833TD82-F1
#
_entry.id   AF-A0A833TD82-F1
#
_cell.length_a   1.000
_cell.length_b   1.000
_cell.length_c   1.000
_cell.angle_alpha   90.00
_cell.angle_beta   90.00
_cell.angle_gamma   90.00
#
_symmetry.space_group_name_H-M   'P 1'
#
loop_
_entity.id
_entity.type
_entity.pdbx_description
1 polymer ?
#
loop_
_entity_poly.entity_id
_entity_poly.type
_entity_poly.pdbx_seq_one_letter_code
_entity_poly.pdbx_strand_id
1 'polypeptide(L)'
;MKRDNAPRVLKAVVDKFGIHLAFKEGRKGSRLARHSVMQYYRQAKNWLLDRLPQHREAVGKVLVKKGQVLERYCMKQKCGNFVKKIPACTKKALKQMMVYLYSNGVTSSD
;
A
#
# COMPACT_ATOMS: atom_id res chain seq x y z
N MET A 1 -16.23 17.97 -15.53
CA MET A 1 -15.86 16.54 -15.43
C MET A 1 -15.05 16.30 -14.16
N LYS A 2 -15.63 15.67 -13.12
CA LYS A 2 -14.85 15.20 -11.97
C LYS A 2 -13.92 14.09 -12.49
N ARG A 3 -12.62 14.33 -12.56
CA ARG A 3 -11.65 13.27 -12.88
C ARG A 3 -11.77 12.20 -11.80
N ASP A 4 -12.17 10.99 -12.20
CA ASP A 4 -12.22 9.83 -11.32
C ASP A 4 -10.78 9.50 -10.88
N ASN A 5 -10.41 10.02 -9.70
CA ASN A 5 -9.07 9.87 -9.14
C ASN A 5 -8.91 8.55 -8.38
N ALA A 6 -9.98 7.77 -8.25
CA ALA A 6 -10.00 6.54 -7.45
C ALA A 6 -8.91 5.55 -7.90
N PRO A 7 -8.72 5.22 -9.19
CA PRO A 7 -7.64 4.33 -9.61
C PRO A 7 -6.25 4.81 -9.19
N ARG A 8 -6.00 6.13 -9.20
CA ARG A 8 -4.72 6.72 -8.80
C ARG A 8 -4.52 6.62 -7.28
N VAL A 9 -5.56 6.91 -6.50
CA VAL A 9 -5.54 6.80 -5.04
C VAL A 9 -5.33 5.35 -4.60
N LEU A 10 -6.08 4.41 -5.18
CA LEU A 10 -5.97 2.97 -4.89
C LEU A 10 -4.57 2.44 -5.14
N LYS A 11 -3.97 2.80 -6.29
CA LYS A 11 -2.56 2.48 -6.60
C LYS A 11 -1.62 3.00 -5.52
N ALA A 12 -1.76 4.26 -5.12
CA ALA A 12 -0.88 4.90 -4.15
C ALA A 12 -1.02 4.33 -2.73
N VAL A 13 -2.24 3.99 -2.30
CA VAL A 13 -2.52 3.42 -0.98
C VAL A 13 -1.82 2.08 -0.79
N VAL A 14 -2.02 1.14 -1.73
CA VAL A 14 -1.43 -0.21 -1.62
C VAL A 14 0.09 -0.18 -1.76
N ASP A 15 0.62 0.69 -2.62
CA ASP A 15 2.06 0.90 -2.76
C ASP A 15 2.71 1.40 -1.47
N LYS A 16 2.15 2.47 -0.88
CA LYS A 16 2.61 3.02 0.41
C LYS A 16 2.49 2.00 1.53
N PHE A 17 1.43 1.18 1.53
CA PHE A 17 1.27 0.09 2.48
C PHE A 17 2.40 -0.95 2.36
N GLY A 18 2.73 -1.37 1.13
CA GLY A 18 3.85 -2.28 0.87
C GLY A 18 5.18 -1.74 1.38
N ILE A 19 5.49 -0.48 1.07
CA ILE A 19 6.70 0.19 1.57
C ILE A 19 6.67 0.26 3.10
N HIS A 20 5.55 0.64 3.72
CA HIS A 20 5.44 0.66 5.18
C HIS A 20 5.77 -0.69 5.80
N LEU A 21 5.24 -1.80 5.26
CA LEU A 21 5.56 -3.14 5.75
C LEU A 21 7.05 -3.49 5.64
N ALA A 22 7.71 -3.07 4.57
CA ALA A 22 9.14 -3.32 4.35
C ALA A 22 10.06 -2.52 5.31
N PHE A 23 9.58 -1.42 5.87
CA PHE A 23 10.38 -0.53 6.73
C PHE A 23 9.92 -0.47 8.19
N LYS A 24 8.71 -0.92 8.50
CA LYS A 24 8.17 -0.89 9.86
C LYS A 24 8.99 -1.81 10.76
N GLU A 25 9.67 -1.21 11.71
CA GLU A 25 10.34 -1.94 12.79
C GLU A 25 9.29 -2.35 13.84
N GLY A 26 9.31 -3.63 14.23
CA GLY A 26 8.49 -4.17 15.29
C GLY A 26 8.97 -3.75 16.67
N ARG A 27 8.35 -4.30 17.72
CA ARG A 27 8.67 -3.99 19.14
C ARG A 27 10.15 -4.21 19.54
N LYS A 28 10.94 -4.91 18.72
CA LYS A 28 12.36 -5.20 18.95
C LYS A 28 13.28 -4.60 17.86
N GLY A 29 12.83 -3.60 17.11
CA GLY A 29 13.62 -3.04 15.99
C GLY A 29 13.67 -3.96 14.77
N SER A 30 13.05 -5.14 14.81
CA SER A 30 13.09 -6.13 13.73
C SER A 30 12.10 -5.76 12.62
N ARG A 31 12.57 -5.81 11.37
CA ARG A 31 11.72 -5.66 10.19
C ARG A 31 10.95 -6.94 9.91
N LEU A 32 9.81 -6.82 9.23
CA LEU A 32 9.04 -7.97 8.78
C LEU A 32 9.85 -8.82 7.80
N ALA A 33 9.74 -10.14 7.92
CA ALA A 33 10.34 -11.04 6.95
C ALA A 33 9.70 -10.82 5.57
N ARG A 34 10.48 -11.00 4.50
CA ARG A 34 10.03 -10.82 3.10
C ARG A 34 8.71 -11.54 2.83
N HIS A 35 8.61 -12.81 3.23
CA HIS A 35 7.41 -13.61 2.98
C HIS A 35 6.18 -12.99 3.66
N SER A 36 6.33 -12.42 4.86
CA SER A 36 5.26 -11.73 5.58
C SER A 36 4.87 -10.43 4.88
N VAL A 37 5.85 -9.62 4.44
CA VAL A 37 5.59 -8.40 3.66
C VAL A 37 4.79 -8.71 2.39
N MET A 38 5.21 -9.72 1.64
CA MET A 38 4.55 -10.12 0.40
C MET A 38 3.15 -10.70 0.63
N GLN A 39 2.97 -11.49 1.69
CA GLN A 39 1.67 -12.01 2.12
C GLN A 39 0.69 -10.87 2.41
N TYR A 40 1.06 -9.91 3.25
CA TYR A 40 0.20 -8.77 3.59
C TYR A 40 -0.08 -7.88 2.38
N TYR A 41 0.93 -7.62 1.54
CA TYR A 41 0.73 -6.86 0.30
C TYR A 41 -0.29 -7.53 -0.62
N ARG A 42 -0.19 -8.86 -0.80
CA ARG A 42 -1.11 -9.63 -1.64
C ARG A 42 -2.53 -9.61 -1.08
N GLN A 43 -2.68 -9.78 0.24
CA GLN A 43 -3.98 -9.71 0.91
C GLN A 43 -4.62 -8.33 0.76
N ALA A 44 -3.89 -7.25 1.03
CA ALA A 44 -4.41 -5.88 0.89
C ALA A 44 -4.79 -5.55 -0.56
N LYS A 45 -3.97 -5.97 -1.53
CA LYS A 45 -4.28 -5.84 -2.95
C LYS A 45 -5.57 -6.59 -3.31
N ASN A 46 -5.68 -7.86 -2.95
CA ASN A 46 -6.84 -8.68 -3.30
C ASN A 46 -8.12 -8.12 -2.65
N TRP A 47 -8.08 -7.85 -1.34
CA TRP A 47 -9.20 -7.25 -0.61
C TRP A 47 -9.71 -5.95 -1.23
N LEU A 48 -8.79 -5.09 -1.69
CA LEU A 48 -9.16 -3.83 -2.35
C LEU A 48 -9.81 -4.06 -3.72
N LEU A 49 -9.31 -5.02 -4.50
CA LEU A 49 -9.85 -5.34 -5.83
C LEU A 49 -11.20 -6.06 -5.74
N ASP A 50 -11.41 -6.86 -4.68
CA ASP A 50 -12.69 -7.51 -4.41
C ASP A 50 -13.76 -6.49 -4.02
N ARG A 51 -13.37 -5.43 -3.30
CA ARG A 51 -14.31 -4.35 -2.90
C ARG A 51 -14.60 -3.34 -4.01
N LEU A 52 -13.73 -3.23 -5.00
CA LEU A 52 -13.83 -2.24 -6.09
C LEU A 52 -13.62 -2.91 -7.46
N PRO A 53 -14.50 -3.84 -7.86
CA PRO A 53 -14.34 -4.61 -9.10
C PRO A 53 -14.25 -3.72 -10.34
N GLN A 54 -14.95 -2.58 -10.35
CA GLN A 54 -14.94 -1.58 -11.42
C GLN A 54 -13.54 -1.00 -11.75
N HIS A 55 -12.60 -1.02 -10.80
CA HIS A 55 -11.24 -0.51 -11.00
C HIS A 55 -10.21 -1.64 -11.15
N ARG A 56 -10.65 -2.90 -11.17
CA ARG A 56 -9.77 -4.08 -11.09
C ARG A 56 -8.78 -4.14 -12.24
N GLU A 57 -9.22 -3.89 -13.47
CA GLU A 57 -8.35 -3.90 -14.64
C GLU A 57 -7.36 -2.73 -14.64
N ALA A 58 -7.86 -1.52 -14.33
CA ALA A 58 -7.06 -0.29 -14.34
C ALA A 58 -5.97 -0.27 -13.26
N VAL A 59 -6.20 -0.94 -12.12
CA VAL A 59 -5.34 -0.92 -10.94
C VAL A 59 -4.53 -2.22 -10.81
N GLY A 60 -5.10 -3.38 -11.15
CA GLY A 60 -4.51 -4.69 -10.91
C GLY A 60 -3.14 -4.88 -11.54
N LYS A 61 -3.01 -4.59 -12.85
CA LYS A 61 -1.73 -4.72 -13.57
C LYS A 61 -0.63 -3.85 -12.96
N VAL A 62 -0.98 -2.64 -12.51
CA VAL A 62 -0.03 -1.71 -11.89
C VAL A 62 0.40 -2.19 -10.51
N LEU A 63 -0.52 -2.69 -9.69
CA LEU A 63 -0.20 -3.23 -8.37
C LEU A 63 0.63 -4.52 -8.45
N VAL A 64 0.45 -5.34 -9.49
CA VAL A 64 1.34 -6.49 -9.71
C VAL A 64 2.78 -6.03 -9.94
N LYS A 65 2.99 -5.05 -10.85
CA LYS A 65 4.33 -4.49 -11.10
C LYS A 65 4.94 -3.87 -9.83
N LYS A 66 4.15 -3.11 -9.06
CA LYS A 66 4.59 -2.51 -7.80
C LYS A 66 4.95 -3.56 -6.74
N GLY A 67 4.19 -4.65 -6.66
CA GLY A 67 4.52 -5.80 -5.79
C GLY A 67 5.84 -6.47 -6.15
N GLN A 68 6.15 -6.62 -7.45
CA GLN A 68 7.44 -7.15 -7.90
C GLN A 68 8.61 -6.23 -7.53
N VAL A 69 8.43 -4.91 -7.67
CA VAL A 69 9.44 -3.92 -7.23
C VAL A 69 9.66 -4.00 -5.73
N LEU A 70 8.58 -4.09 -4.94
CA LEU A 70 8.63 -4.26 -3.49
C LEU A 70 9.39 -5.53 -3.10
N GLU A 71 9.14 -6.63 -3.79
CA GLU A 71 9.81 -7.90 -3.52
C GLU A 71 11.33 -7.81 -3.75
N ARG A 72 11.76 -7.25 -4.88
CA ARG A 72 13.17 -7.00 -5.18
C ARG A 72 13.80 -6.04 -4.16
N TYR A 73 13.03 -5.04 -3.73
CA TYR A 73 13.47 -4.12 -2.68
C TYR A 73 13.73 -4.85 -1.36
N CYS A 74 12.83 -5.74 -0.93
CA CYS A 74 13.02 -6.59 0.24
C CYS A 74 14.20 -7.58 0.10
N MET A 75 14.55 -8.01 -1.12
CA MET A 75 15.76 -8.80 -1.37
C MET A 75 17.03 -7.98 -1.13
N LYS A 76 17.12 -6.78 -1.74
CA LYS A 76 18.27 -5.88 -1.58
C LYS A 76 18.46 -5.42 -0.13
N GLN A 77 17.37 -5.29 0.61
CA GLN A 77 17.40 -4.91 2.02
C GLN A 77 18.16 -5.92 2.91
N LYS A 78 18.24 -7.21 2.52
CA LYS A 78 19.00 -8.22 3.26
C LYS A 78 20.52 -8.18 3.00
N CYS A 79 20.98 -7.51 1.95
CA CYS A 79 22.40 -7.48 1.54
C CYS A 79 23.20 -6.29 2.09
N GLY A 80 22.69 -5.58 3.09
CA GLY A 80 23.40 -4.49 3.74
C GLY A 80 23.26 -3.14 3.02
N ASN A 81 23.08 -2.10 3.84
CA ASN A 81 23.18 -0.68 3.51
C ASN A 81 22.24 -0.11 2.44
N PHE A 82 21.09 0.43 2.88
CA PHE A 82 20.58 1.68 2.32
C PHE A 82 20.01 2.60 3.41
N VAL A 83 20.48 3.85 3.34
CA VAL A 83 20.39 4.98 4.27
C VAL A 83 19.14 5.84 3.98
N LYS A 84 18.82 6.69 4.95
CA LYS A 84 17.82 7.79 4.99
C LYS A 84 16.40 7.34 5.34
N LYS A 85 16.12 7.36 6.66
CA LYS A 85 14.78 7.34 7.24
C LYS A 85 13.91 8.40 6.54
N ILE A 86 12.98 7.94 5.71
CA ILE A 86 11.81 8.74 5.35
C ILE A 86 10.91 8.72 6.58
N PRO A 87 10.36 9.87 7.05
CA PRO A 87 9.54 9.89 8.25
C PRO A 87 8.39 8.88 8.13
N ALA A 88 8.23 8.08 9.19
CA ALA A 88 7.22 7.04 9.24
C ALA A 88 5.83 7.64 8.95
N CYS A 89 5.02 6.91 8.18
CA CYS A 89 3.60 7.23 8.03
C CYS A 89 2.98 7.26 9.44
N THR A 90 2.68 8.46 9.92
CA THR A 90 2.18 8.64 11.29
C THR A 90 0.76 8.11 11.39
N LYS A 91 0.35 7.72 12.61
CA LYS A 91 -1.05 7.32 12.90
C LYS A 91 -2.07 8.39 12.43
N LYS A 92 -1.64 9.66 12.40
CA LYS A 92 -2.39 10.80 11.84
C LYS A 92 -2.56 10.69 10.32
N ALA A 93 -1.49 10.42 9.58
CA ALA A 93 -1.55 10.20 8.13
C ALA A 93 -2.42 8.97 7.77
N LEU A 94 -2.35 7.90 8.57
CA LEU A 94 -3.19 6.71 8.38
C LEU A 94 -4.67 6.99 8.65
N LYS A 95 -4.98 7.72 9.75
CA LYS A 95 -6.34 8.20 10.05
C LYS A 95 -6.85 9.13 8.96
N GLN A 96 -6.05 10.06 8.45
CA GLN A 96 -6.45 10.92 7.34
C GLN A 96 -6.70 10.13 6.05
N MET A 97 -5.92 9.07 5.79
CA MET A 97 -6.20 8.12 4.70
C MET A 97 -7.56 7.42 4.90
N MET A 98 -7.85 6.92 6.09
CA MET A 98 -9.14 6.30 6.41
C MET A 98 -10.31 7.28 6.32
N VAL A 99 -10.17 8.48 6.85
CA VAL A 99 -11.18 9.54 6.79
C VAL A 99 -11.42 9.96 5.33
N TYR A 100 -10.36 10.17 4.54
CA TYR A 100 -10.49 10.49 3.12
C TYR A 100 -11.21 9.38 2.34
N LEU A 101 -10.91 8.11 2.62
CA LEU A 101 -11.60 6.96 2.01
C LEU A 101 -13.07 6.86 2.43
N TYR A 102 -13.40 7.24 3.68
CA TYR A 102 -14.77 7.23 4.19
C TYR A 102 -15.58 8.41 3.64
N SER A 103 -15.03 9.63 3.71
CA SER A 103 -15.68 10.86 3.25
C SER A 103 -15.89 10.93 1.73
N ASN A 104 -15.01 10.29 0.93
CA ASN A 104 -15.19 10.20 -0.52
C ASN A 104 -15.78 8.85 -0.96
N GLY A 105 -15.96 7.91 -0.03
CA GLY A 105 -16.65 6.64 -0.26
C GLY A 105 -18.16 6.71 0.00
N VAL A 106 -18.62 7.73 0.73
CA VAL A 106 -20.04 8.05 0.93
C VAL A 106 -20.45 9.21 0.02
N THR A 107 -20.46 8.96 -1.29
CA THR A 107 -21.39 9.63 -2.22
C THR A 107 -21.96 8.58 -3.16
N SER A 108 -22.77 7.69 -2.60
CA SER A 108 -23.84 6.97 -3.28
C SER A 108 -24.88 6.63 -2.22
N SER A 109 -25.57 7.66 -1.77
CA SER A 109 -26.86 7.59 -1.08
C SER A 109 -27.58 8.89 -1.40
N ASP A 110 -27.96 9.03 -2.67
CA ASP A 110 -29.33 9.21 -3.20
C ASP A 110 -29.19 9.54 -4.70
#